data_AF-A0A5N5WF98-F1
#
_entry.id   AF-A0A5N5WF98-F1
#
_cell.length_a   1.000
_cell.length_b   1.000
_cell.length_c   1.000
_cell.angle_alpha   90.00
_cell.angle_beta   90.00
_cell.angle_gamma   90.00
#
_symmetry.space_group_name_H-M   'P 1'
#
loop_
_entity.id
_entity.type
_entity.pdbx_description
1 polymer ?
#
loop_
_entity_poly.entity_id
_entity_poly.type
_entity_poly.pdbx_seq_one_letter_code
_entity_poly.pdbx_strand_id
1 'polypeptide(L)'
;MNAKRAGVVSAGTLLMLLMSSPAFALTRDDGDDPGPGLSVINTLGLYVAAPIVLFLVIAGLTMVLARNSDNVRTHDTHYPRTSR
;
A
#
# COMPACT_ATOMS: atom_id res chain seq x y z
N MET A 1 -21.26 -12.43 32.93
CA MET A 1 -21.04 -13.64 33.77
C MET A 1 -19.75 -14.41 33.40
N ASN A 2 -18.69 -13.73 32.95
CA ASN A 2 -17.50 -14.37 32.37
C ASN A 2 -16.17 -13.68 32.73
N ALA A 3 -16.20 -12.63 33.55
CA ALA A 3 -15.00 -11.85 33.92
C ALA A 3 -13.87 -12.73 34.50
N LYS A 4 -14.20 -13.72 35.35
CA LYS A 4 -13.20 -14.65 35.92
C LYS A 4 -12.59 -15.56 34.85
N ARG A 5 -13.39 -16.08 33.93
CA ARG A 5 -12.92 -16.97 32.85
C ARG A 5 -12.07 -16.20 31.84
N ALA A 6 -12.48 -14.97 31.51
CA ALA A 6 -11.70 -14.07 30.65
C ALA A 6 -10.34 -13.75 31.29
N GLY A 7 -10.29 -13.50 32.61
CA GLY A 7 -9.04 -13.26 33.34
C GLY A 7 -8.10 -14.47 33.38
N VAL A 8 -8.63 -15.68 33.54
CA VAL A 8 -7.80 -16.90 33.52
C VAL A 8 -7.21 -17.15 32.13
N VAL A 9 -8.00 -16.93 31.07
CA VAL A 9 -7.52 -17.10 29.69
C VAL A 9 -6.43 -16.08 29.38
N SER A 10 -6.64 -14.79 29.68
CA SER A 10 -5.65 -13.74 29.41
C SER A 10 -4.35 -13.95 30.18
N ALA A 11 -4.43 -14.33 31.46
CA ALA A 11 -3.26 -14.65 32.27
C ALA A 11 -2.52 -15.89 31.75
N GLY A 12 -3.25 -16.94 31.33
CA GLY A 12 -2.66 -18.12 30.72
C GLY A 12 -1.90 -17.79 29.43
N THR A 13 -2.50 -17.00 28.54
CA THR A 13 -1.81 -16.52 27.33
C THR A 13 -0.62 -15.64 27.65
N LEU A 14 -0.70 -14.76 28.66
CA LEU A 14 0.42 -13.93 29.08
C LEU A 14 1.59 -14.79 29.57
N LEU A 15 1.34 -15.81 30.40
CA LEU A 15 2.38 -16.70 30.90
C LEU A 15 3.03 -17.53 29.79
N MET A 16 2.23 -18.03 28.84
CA MET A 16 2.74 -18.74 27.67
C MET A 16 3.54 -17.82 26.75
N LEU A 17 3.09 -16.58 26.54
CA LEU A 17 3.81 -15.56 25.79
C LEU A 17 5.13 -15.18 26.48
N LEU A 18 5.15 -15.06 27.81
CA LEU A 18 6.34 -14.70 28.58
C LEU A 18 7.40 -15.81 28.53
N MET A 19 6.98 -17.08 28.62
CA MET A 19 7.89 -18.22 28.47
C MET A 19 8.42 -18.39 27.04
N SER A 20 7.64 -17.97 26.05
CA SER A 20 8.00 -18.05 24.63
C SER A 20 8.63 -16.77 24.08
N SER A 21 8.72 -15.69 24.86
CA SER A 21 9.37 -14.44 24.45
C SER A 21 10.80 -14.41 24.97
N PRO A 22 11.81 -14.55 24.10
CA PRO A 22 13.20 -14.38 24.50
C PRO A 22 13.39 -12.97 25.07
N ALA A 23 14.03 -12.85 26.24
CA ALA A 23 14.53 -11.58 26.73
C ALA A 23 15.73 -11.16 25.86
N PHE A 24 15.46 -10.48 24.75
CA PHE A 24 16.47 -9.89 23.85
C PHE A 24 17.20 -8.72 24.54
N ALA A 25 17.98 -9.01 25.58
CA ALA A 25 18.79 -8.02 26.29
C ALA A 25 20.24 -8.46 26.51
N LEU A 26 20.74 -9.42 25.71
CA LEU A 26 22.14 -9.84 25.68
C LEU A 26 22.66 -10.24 24.28
N THR A 27 22.04 -9.75 23.20
CA THR A 27 22.75 -9.68 21.90
C THR A 27 23.37 -8.30 21.81
N ARG A 28 24.70 -8.21 21.65
CA ARG A 28 25.33 -6.95 21.26
C ARG A 28 24.72 -6.57 19.90
N ASP A 29 24.31 -5.31 19.83
CA ASP A 29 23.48 -4.74 18.78
C ASP A 29 24.30 -4.51 17.50
N ASP A 30 24.36 -5.52 16.64
CA ASP A 30 24.82 -5.36 15.26
C ASP A 30 23.77 -4.62 14.38
N GLY A 31 22.72 -4.05 14.98
CA GLY A 31 21.75 -3.14 14.37
C GLY A 31 22.12 -1.66 14.47
N ASP A 32 23.18 -1.32 15.22
CA ASP A 32 23.71 0.05 15.31
C ASP A 32 24.49 0.48 14.05
N ASP A 33 24.89 -0.47 13.19
CA ASP A 33 25.54 -0.16 11.91
C ASP A 33 24.53 -0.32 10.76
N PRO A 34 23.91 0.78 10.29
CA PRO A 34 22.95 0.74 9.18
C PRO A 34 23.62 0.42 7.82
N GLY A 35 24.93 0.17 7.80
CA GLY A 35 25.71 0.05 6.58
C GLY A 35 25.86 1.39 5.86
N PRO A 36 26.50 1.41 4.68
CA PRO A 36 26.64 2.63 3.89
C PRO A 36 25.26 3.16 3.49
N GLY A 37 24.87 4.32 4.03
CA GLY A 37 23.60 4.97 3.72
C GLY A 37 23.45 5.25 2.22
N LEU A 38 22.24 5.08 1.68
CA LEU A 38 21.93 5.40 0.29
C LEU A 38 22.22 6.89 0.03
N SER A 39 23.01 7.16 -1.02
CA SER A 39 23.19 8.52 -1.52
C SER A 39 21.84 9.17 -1.82
N VAL A 40 21.71 10.47 -1.56
CA VAL A 40 20.49 11.26 -1.79
C VAL A 40 19.94 11.05 -3.20
N ILE A 41 20.82 10.94 -4.19
CA ILE A 41 20.43 10.68 -5.59
C ILE A 41 19.76 9.32 -5.74
N ASN A 42 20.25 8.27 -5.07
CA ASN A 42 19.63 6.96 -5.12
C ASN A 42 18.29 6.96 -4.40
N THR A 43 18.20 7.61 -3.24
CA THR A 43 16.94 7.71 -2.49
C THR A 43 15.87 8.43 -3.32
N LEU A 44 16.20 9.57 -3.93
CA LEU A 44 15.27 10.29 -4.79
C LEU A 44 14.96 9.52 -6.08
N GLY A 45 15.95 8.88 -6.69
CA GLY A 45 15.75 8.06 -7.88
C GLY A 45 14.78 6.90 -7.64
N LEU A 46 14.99 6.15 -6.55
CA LEU A 46 14.18 4.98 -6.23
C LEU A 46 12.80 5.33 -5.67
N TYR A 47 12.72 6.30 -4.75
CA TYR A 47 11.48 6.58 -4.03
C TYR A 47 10.66 7.74 -4.60
N VAL A 48 11.19 8.51 -5.56
CA VAL A 48 10.47 9.63 -6.19
C VAL A 48 10.37 9.44 -7.69
N ALA A 49 11.49 9.18 -8.38
CA ALA A 49 11.45 9.04 -9.83
C ALA A 49 10.72 7.75 -10.26
N ALA A 50 10.99 6.61 -9.63
CA ALA A 50 10.32 5.35 -10.00
C ALA A 50 8.77 5.40 -9.84
N PRO A 51 8.21 5.93 -8.72
CA PRO A 51 6.76 6.14 -8.62
C PRO A 51 6.18 7.07 -9.69
N ILE A 52 6.87 8.16 -10.03
CA ILE A 52 6.42 9.10 -11.08
C ILE A 52 6.40 8.41 -12.44
N VAL A 53 7.47 7.70 -12.80
CA VAL A 53 7.55 6.97 -14.06
C VAL A 53 6.44 5.93 -14.15
N LEU A 54 6.22 5.15 -13.08
CA LEU A 54 5.16 4.17 -13.04
C LEU A 54 3.78 4.81 -13.22
N PHE A 55 3.51 5.93 -12.56
CA PHE A 55 2.27 6.68 -12.73
C PHE A 55 2.07 7.15 -14.17
N LEU A 56 3.10 7.75 -14.78
CA LEU A 56 3.03 8.24 -16.15
C LEU A 56 2.82 7.12 -17.16
N VAL A 57 3.43 5.95 -16.95
CA VAL A 57 3.21 4.77 -17.79
C VAL A 57 1.74 4.34 -17.70
N ILE A 58 1.18 4.22 -16.49
CA ILE A 58 -0.21 3.83 -16.30
C ILE A 58 -1.15 4.88 -16.93
N ALA A 59 -0.95 6.16 -16.63
CA ALA A 59 -1.77 7.24 -17.17
C ALA A 59 -1.68 7.33 -18.71
N GLY A 60 -0.50 7.11 -19.28
CA GLY A 60 -0.32 7.04 -20.73
C GLY A 60 -1.08 5.87 -21.34
N LEU A 61 -0.97 4.68 -20.73
CA LEU A 61 -1.70 3.50 -21.16
C LEU A 61 -3.22 3.68 -21.07
N THR A 62 -3.72 4.29 -19.99
CA THR A 62 -5.17 4.56 -19.85
C THR A 62 -5.65 5.58 -20.86
N MET A 63 -4.89 6.63 -21.16
CA MET A 63 -5.24 7.64 -22.16
C MET A 63 -5.33 7.01 -23.57
N VAL A 64 -4.38 6.13 -23.92
CA VAL A 64 -4.42 5.39 -25.19
C VAL A 64 -5.64 4.49 -25.25
N LEU A 65 -5.92 3.72 -24.19
CA LEU A 65 -7.10 2.85 -24.14
C LEU A 65 -8.43 3.61 -24.17
N ALA A 66 -8.50 4.76 -23.49
CA ALA A 66 -9.69 5.61 -23.45
C ALA A 66 -10.03 6.17 -24.84
N ARG A 67 -9.03 6.64 -25.59
CA ARG A 67 -9.20 7.07 -26.98
C ARG A 67 -9.83 5.99 -27.87
N ASN A 68 -9.51 4.72 -27.64
CA ASN A 68 -10.10 3.61 -28.38
C ASN A 68 -11.56 3.30 -27.98
N SER A 69 -12.03 3.83 -26.86
CA SER A 69 -13.38 3.62 -26.32
C SER A 69 -14.37 4.71 -26.70
N ASP A 70 -13.90 5.79 -27.34
CA ASP A 70 -14.72 6.88 -27.86
C ASP A 70 -15.56 6.38 -29.06
N ASN A 71 -16.76 5.88 -28.75
CA ASN A 71 -17.70 5.38 -29.73
C ASN A 71 -18.29 6.54 -30.55
N VAL A 72 -18.02 6.55 -31.87
CA VAL A 72 -18.56 7.51 -32.85
C VAL A 72 -20.10 7.63 -32.82
N ARG A 73 -20.80 6.62 -32.29
CA ARG A 73 -22.27 6.55 -32.19
C ARG A 73 -22.93 7.57 -31.26
N THR A 74 -22.17 8.31 -30.45
CA THR A 74 -22.71 9.40 -29.62
C THR A 74 -22.97 10.68 -30.43
N HIS A 75 -22.49 10.78 -31.67
CA HIS A 75 -22.69 11.96 -32.51
C HIS A 75 -24.08 12.03 -33.18
N ASP A 76 -24.87 10.95 -33.13
CA ASP A 76 -26.15 10.83 -33.84
C ASP A 76 -27.38 10.91 -32.93
N THR A 77 -27.22 11.12 -31.62
CA THR A 77 -28.34 11.34 -30.70
C THR A 77 -28.82 12.79 -30.70
N HIS A 78 -29.01 13.37 -31.88
CA HIS A 78 -29.81 14.59 -32.05
C HIS A 78 -31.19 14.20 -32.59
N TYR A 79 -32.06 13.74 -31.69
CA TYR A 79 -33.45 13.52 -32.04
C TYR A 79 -34.13 14.90 -32.20
N PRO A 80 -34.68 15.27 -33.37
CA PRO A 80 -35.40 16.50 -33.50
C PRO A 80 -36.66 16.42 -32.63
N ARG A 81 -36.74 17.32 -31.64
CA ARG A 81 -37.93 17.46 -30.81
C ARG A 81 -39.04 18.04 -31.69
N THR A 82 -39.86 17.18 -32.29
CA THR A 82 -41.06 17.59 -33.02
C THR A 82 -42.04 18.20 -32.04
N SER A 83 -42.16 19.53 -32.07
CA SER A 83 -43.23 20.29 -31.44
C SER A 83 -44.54 20.01 -32.17
N ARG A 84 -45.46 19.31 -31.50
CA ARG A 84 -46.87 19.22 -31.87
C ARG A 84 -47.69 19.83 -30.76
#